data_AF-A0A220QME6-F1
#
_entry.id   AF-A0A220QME6-F1
#
_cell.length_a   1.000
_cell.length_b   1.000
_cell.length_c   1.000
_cell.angle_alpha   90.00
_cell.angle_beta   90.00
_cell.angle_gamma   90.00
#
_symmetry.space_group_name_H-M   'P 1'
#
loop_
_entity.id
_entity.type
_entity.pdbx_description
1 polymer ?
#
loop_
_entity_poly.entity_id
_entity_poly.type
_entity_poly.pdbx_seq_one_letter_code
_entity_poly.pdbx_strand_id
1 'polypeptide(L)'
;LLDPHMRYTLEINGLAHQSLLNADGVIEACFTPGRYCMEISAAAYKNWRFDLEGLPSDLIRRGMAVPDSTQPHGLKLLIEDYPYAADGLMIWGAIEGWVRNYVNHYYPSSAQVCSD
;
A
#
# COMPACT_ATOMS: atom_id res chain seq x y z
N LEU A 1 -8.51 14.90 5.42
CA LEU A 1 -8.35 13.43 5.52
C LEU A 1 -6.91 12.97 5.21
N LEU A 2 -6.35 13.29 4.04
CA LEU A 2 -5.10 12.67 3.57
C LEU A 2 -3.80 13.34 4.04
N ASP A 3 -3.80 14.65 4.26
CA ASP A 3 -2.58 15.44 4.56
C ASP A 3 -1.70 14.88 5.69
N PRO A 4 -2.24 14.45 6.86
CA PRO A 4 -1.41 13.88 7.92
C PRO A 4 -0.63 12.62 7.51
N HIS A 5 -1.11 11.87 6.51
CA HIS A 5 -0.47 10.65 6.01
C HIS A 5 0.69 10.92 5.04
N MET A 6 0.91 12.17 4.66
CA MET A 6 2.00 12.60 3.76
C MET A 6 3.14 13.31 4.51
N ARG A 7 3.06 13.36 5.85
CA ARG A 7 4.03 14.05 6.69
C ARG A 7 5.43 13.50 6.42
N TYR A 8 6.34 14.40 6.03
CA TYR A 8 7.74 14.12 5.69
C TYR A 8 7.99 13.24 4.45
N THR A 9 6.96 12.81 3.71
CA THR A 9 7.14 11.94 2.54
C THR A 9 8.02 12.58 1.46
N LEU A 10 7.80 13.86 1.13
CA LEU A 10 8.62 14.54 0.13
C LEU A 10 10.03 14.88 0.65
N GLU A 11 10.18 15.18 1.93
CA GLU A 11 11.47 15.51 2.54
C GLU A 11 12.40 14.29 2.52
N ILE A 12 11.93 13.13 2.99
CA ILE A 12 12.74 11.92 2.98
C ILE A 12 13.04 11.44 1.56
N ASN A 13 12.10 11.60 0.61
CA ASN A 13 12.34 11.27 -0.79
C ASN A 13 13.41 12.17 -1.41
N GLY A 14 13.40 13.47 -1.11
CA GLY A 14 14.44 14.40 -1.56
C GLY A 14 15.83 14.00 -1.04
N LEU A 15 15.93 13.67 0.25
CA LEU A 15 17.17 13.18 0.86
C LEU A 15 17.62 11.83 0.27
N ALA A 16 16.67 10.94 -0.04
CA ALA A 16 16.94 9.67 -0.68
C ALA A 16 17.50 9.85 -2.09
N HIS A 17 16.96 10.77 -2.89
CA HIS A 17 17.52 11.08 -4.20
C HIS A 17 18.94 11.65 -4.14
N GLN A 18 19.29 12.37 -3.07
CA GLN A 18 20.61 12.97 -2.91
C GLN A 18 21.68 11.99 -2.43
N SER A 19 21.34 11.01 -1.60
CA SER A 19 22.33 10.20 -0.87
C SER A 19 22.11 8.68 -0.92
N LEU A 20 20.88 8.23 -1.16
CA LEU A 20 20.51 6.82 -1.11
C LEU A 20 20.45 6.19 -2.50
N LEU A 21 19.74 6.84 -3.43
CA LEU A 21 19.35 6.32 -4.74
C LEU A 21 20.16 6.91 -5.91
N ASN A 22 21.05 7.87 -5.65
CA ASN A 22 21.93 8.45 -6.66
C ASN A 22 23.00 7.44 -7.11
N ALA A 23 23.64 7.75 -8.25
CA ALA A 23 24.81 7.03 -8.72
C ALA A 23 25.90 7.02 -7.64
N ASP A 24 26.51 5.85 -7.43
CA ASP A 24 27.48 5.59 -6.35
C ASP A 24 26.93 5.83 -4.93
N GLY A 25 25.60 5.99 -4.79
CA GLY A 25 24.90 6.13 -3.52
C GLY A 25 24.82 4.81 -2.75
N VAL A 26 24.21 4.87 -1.55
CA VAL A 26 24.17 3.72 -0.63
C VAL A 26 23.54 2.48 -1.27
N ILE A 27 22.46 2.62 -2.04
CA ILE A 27 21.80 1.46 -2.68
C ILE A 27 22.69 0.82 -3.74
N GLU A 28 23.36 1.60 -4.60
CA GLU A 28 24.25 1.03 -5.62
C GLU A 28 25.50 0.42 -4.99
N ALA A 29 26.06 1.02 -3.94
CA ALA A 29 27.28 0.54 -3.31
C ALA A 29 27.08 -0.74 -2.46
N CYS A 30 25.89 -0.93 -1.89
CA CYS A 30 25.64 -1.99 -0.90
C CYS A 30 24.75 -3.14 -1.40
N PHE A 31 24.10 -3.01 -2.55
CA PHE A 31 23.24 -4.06 -3.11
C PHE A 31 23.82 -4.67 -4.37
N THR A 32 23.62 -5.99 -4.53
CA THR A 32 24.17 -6.79 -5.64
C THR A 32 23.95 -6.19 -7.05
N PRO A 33 22.80 -5.57 -7.39
CA PRO A 33 22.58 -5.03 -8.72
C PRO A 33 23.40 -3.77 -9.05
N GLY A 34 24.02 -3.12 -8.07
CA GLY A 34 24.83 -1.91 -8.29
C GLY A 34 24.06 -0.82 -9.03
N ARG A 35 24.68 -0.28 -10.08
CA ARG A 35 24.09 0.75 -10.97
C ARG A 35 22.74 0.38 -11.62
N TYR A 36 22.33 -0.89 -11.57
CA TYR A 36 21.08 -1.36 -12.14
C TYR A 36 19.92 -1.38 -11.14
N CYS A 37 20.14 -1.03 -9.86
CA CYS A 37 19.11 -1.04 -8.82
C CYS A 37 17.83 -0.26 -9.20
N MET A 38 17.99 0.95 -9.75
CA MET A 38 16.86 1.79 -10.14
C MET A 38 16.16 1.30 -11.41
N GLU A 39 16.89 0.66 -12.34
CA GLU A 39 16.28 0.08 -13.54
C GLU A 39 15.38 -1.12 -13.21
N ILE A 40 15.77 -1.93 -12.20
CA ILE A 40 14.97 -3.07 -11.74
C ILE A 40 13.63 -2.60 -11.15
N SER A 41 13.64 -1.56 -10.31
CA SER A 41 12.39 -1.02 -9.74
C SER A 41 11.51 -0.39 -10.82
N ALA A 42 12.09 0.32 -11.79
CA ALA A 42 11.36 0.85 -12.95
C ALA A 42 10.75 -0.27 -13.81
N ALA A 43 11.46 -1.38 -14.01
CA ALA A 43 10.93 -2.54 -14.73
C ALA A 43 9.78 -3.22 -13.96
N ALA A 44 9.88 -3.35 -12.64
CA ALA A 44 8.83 -3.90 -11.78
C ALA A 44 7.58 -2.99 -11.79
N TYR A 45 7.77 -1.66 -11.78
CA TYR A 45 6.67 -0.69 -11.79
C TYR A 45 5.73 -0.84 -13.01
N LYS A 46 6.21 -1.39 -14.13
CA LYS A 46 5.37 -1.66 -15.32
C LYS A 46 4.18 -2.59 -15.03
N ASN A 47 4.28 -3.42 -13.99
CA ASN A 47 3.22 -4.34 -13.57
C ASN A 47 2.46 -3.85 -12.33
N TRP A 48 2.78 -2.67 -11.80
CA TRP A 48 2.16 -2.13 -10.61
C TRP A 48 0.72 -1.66 -10.89
N ARG A 49 -0.18 -1.90 -9.94
CA ARG A 49 -1.63 -1.62 -10.07
C ARG A 49 -2.21 -1.17 -8.74
N PHE A 50 -2.59 0.11 -8.65
CA PHE A 50 -3.11 0.72 -7.43
C PHE A 50 -4.25 -0.05 -6.76
N ASP A 51 -5.19 -0.57 -7.56
CA ASP A 51 -6.35 -1.34 -7.09
C ASP A 51 -5.98 -2.70 -6.45
N LEU A 52 -4.74 -3.16 -6.66
CA LEU A 52 -4.23 -4.42 -6.10
C LEU A 52 -3.31 -4.21 -4.89
N GLU A 53 -3.04 -2.97 -4.49
CA GLU A 53 -2.17 -2.66 -3.34
C GLU A 53 -2.92 -2.66 -2.00
N GLY A 54 -4.26 -2.70 -2.04
CA GLY A 54 -5.05 -2.93 -0.84
C GLY A 54 -4.78 -4.33 -0.27
N LEU A 55 -4.58 -4.43 1.04
CA LEU A 55 -4.13 -5.67 1.69
C LEU A 55 -5.02 -6.90 1.35
N PRO A 56 -6.36 -6.80 1.35
CA PRO A 56 -7.21 -7.93 0.93
C PRO A 56 -6.94 -8.42 -0.50
N SER A 57 -6.86 -7.49 -1.46
CA SER A 57 -6.58 -7.80 -2.87
C SER A 57 -5.20 -8.40 -3.06
N ASP A 58 -4.19 -7.87 -2.36
CA ASP A 58 -2.82 -8.39 -2.41
C ASP A 58 -2.74 -9.84 -1.90
N LEU A 59 -3.36 -10.12 -0.74
CA LEU A 59 -3.36 -11.46 -0.14
C LEU A 59 -4.04 -12.50 -1.05
N ILE A 60 -5.16 -12.15 -1.66
CA ILE A 60 -5.85 -13.02 -2.62
C ILE A 60 -4.99 -13.23 -3.87
N ARG A 61 -4.44 -12.15 -4.44
CA ARG A 61 -3.59 -12.20 -5.64
C ARG A 61 -2.36 -13.09 -5.46
N ARG A 62 -1.72 -13.05 -4.29
CA ARG A 62 -0.55 -13.88 -3.97
C ARG A 62 -0.91 -15.32 -3.58
N GLY A 63 -2.21 -15.66 -3.52
CA GLY A 63 -2.68 -16.98 -3.11
C GLY A 63 -2.47 -17.25 -1.62
N MET A 64 -2.44 -16.19 -0.78
CA MET A 64 -2.34 -16.30 0.67
C MET A 64 -3.70 -16.26 1.38
N ALA A 65 -4.76 -15.94 0.64
CA ALA A 65 -6.13 -15.91 1.13
C ALA A 65 -7.12 -16.28 0.02
N VAL A 66 -8.33 -16.68 0.43
CA VAL A 66 -9.48 -16.87 -0.46
C VAL A 66 -10.64 -15.97 -0.03
N PRO A 67 -11.46 -15.44 -0.97
CA PRO A 67 -12.67 -14.71 -0.62
C PRO A 67 -13.60 -15.56 0.26
N ASP A 68 -14.07 -14.98 1.37
CA ASP A 68 -15.00 -15.61 2.30
C ASP A 68 -15.81 -14.52 3.00
N SER A 69 -17.06 -14.34 2.54
CA SER A 69 -17.98 -13.32 3.08
C SER A 69 -18.41 -13.58 4.52
N THR A 70 -18.14 -14.76 5.08
CA THR A 70 -18.45 -15.09 6.48
C THR A 70 -17.40 -14.55 7.45
N GLN A 71 -16.22 -14.15 6.94
CA GLN A 71 -15.13 -13.62 7.76
C GLN A 71 -15.20 -12.08 7.89
N PRO A 72 -14.69 -11.51 9.00
CA PRO A 72 -14.78 -10.06 9.27
C PRO A 72 -14.19 -9.16 8.17
N HIS A 73 -13.17 -9.64 7.45
CA HIS A 73 -12.49 -8.91 6.39
C HIS A 73 -12.83 -9.41 4.98
N GLY A 74 -13.89 -10.23 4.84
CA GLY A 74 -14.34 -10.77 3.56
C GLY A 74 -13.40 -11.81 2.93
N LEU A 75 -12.44 -12.33 3.69
CA LEU A 75 -11.49 -13.34 3.24
C LEU A 75 -11.07 -14.28 4.38
N LYS A 76 -10.64 -15.48 4.00
CA LYS A 76 -10.02 -16.47 4.87
C LYS A 76 -8.56 -16.65 4.47
N LEU A 77 -7.64 -16.50 5.43
CA LEU A 77 -6.22 -16.79 5.23
C LEU A 77 -5.99 -18.28 5.02
N LEU A 78 -5.06 -18.63 4.13
CA LEU A 78 -4.62 -20.03 3.95
C LEU A 78 -3.60 -20.44 5.02
N ILE A 79 -2.87 -19.48 5.57
CA ILE A 79 -1.99 -19.64 6.72
C ILE A 79 -2.61 -18.80 7.83
N GLU A 80 -3.27 -19.45 8.78
CA GLU A 80 -4.01 -18.78 9.85
C GLU A 80 -3.09 -17.90 10.70
N ASP A 81 -1.91 -18.42 11.07
CA ASP A 81 -0.89 -17.70 11.82
C ASP A 81 0.14 -17.05 10.88
N TYR A 82 -0.33 -16.19 9.98
CA TYR A 82 0.54 -15.32 9.16
C TYR A 82 0.55 -13.92 9.78
N PRO A 83 1.56 -13.55 10.59
CA PRO A 83 1.48 -12.37 11.47
C PRO A 83 1.26 -11.06 10.70
N TYR A 84 1.99 -10.84 9.61
CA TYR A 84 1.81 -9.66 8.76
C TYR A 84 0.38 -9.53 8.23
N ALA A 85 -0.22 -10.64 7.77
CA ALA A 85 -1.55 -10.63 7.19
C ALA A 85 -2.63 -10.48 8.28
N ALA A 86 -2.53 -11.24 9.36
CA ALA A 86 -3.48 -11.19 10.47
C ALA A 86 -3.52 -9.80 11.11
N ASP A 87 -2.36 -9.24 11.46
CA ASP A 87 -2.28 -7.91 12.07
C ASP A 87 -2.64 -6.81 11.08
N GLY A 88 -2.15 -6.94 9.84
CA GLY A 88 -2.44 -5.98 8.78
C GLY A 88 -3.93 -5.85 8.50
N LEU A 89 -4.70 -6.95 8.53
CA LEU A 89 -6.15 -6.93 8.29
C LEU A 89 -6.91 -6.20 9.39
N MET A 90 -6.46 -6.29 10.65
CA MET A 90 -7.02 -5.51 11.76
C MET A 90 -6.83 -4.00 11.54
N ILE A 91 -5.62 -3.58 11.15
CA ILE A 91 -5.33 -2.17 10.85
C ILE A 91 -6.10 -1.69 9.62
N TRP A 92 -6.15 -2.53 8.57
CA TRP A 92 -6.90 -2.24 7.35
C TRP A 92 -8.37 -1.97 7.66
N GLY A 93 -9.02 -2.86 8.42
CA GLY A 93 -10.42 -2.71 8.81
C GLY A 93 -10.68 -1.44 9.63
N ALA A 94 -9.75 -1.07 10.51
CA ALA A 94 -9.86 0.18 11.27
C ALA A 94 -9.77 1.43 10.37
N ILE A 95 -8.83 1.45 9.43
CA ILE A 95 -8.68 2.56 8.46
C ILE A 95 -9.91 2.64 7.55
N GLU A 96 -10.38 1.51 7.03
CA GLU A 96 -11.57 1.44 6.19
C GLU A 96 -12.80 2.00 6.92
N GLY A 97 -13.03 1.56 8.16
CA GLY A 97 -14.14 2.05 8.98
C GLY A 97 -14.08 3.56 9.24
N TRP A 98 -12.89 4.07 9.57
CA TRP A 98 -12.66 5.51 9.76
C TRP A 98 -12.94 6.31 8.49
N VAL A 99 -12.34 5.92 7.36
CA VAL A 99 -12.48 6.61 6.07
C VAL A 99 -13.94 6.58 5.61
N ARG A 100 -14.61 5.43 5.74
CA ARG A 100 -16.03 5.29 5.39
C ARG A 100 -16.92 6.25 6.19
N ASN A 101 -16.72 6.31 7.51
CA ASN A 101 -17.49 7.21 8.37
C ASN A 101 -17.21 8.69 8.05
N TYR A 102 -15.93 9.05 7.84
CA TYR A 102 -15.53 10.41 7.48
C TYR A 102 -16.14 10.83 6.14
N VAL A 103 -16.01 10.01 5.09
CA VAL A 103 -16.53 10.32 3.75
C VAL A 103 -18.06 10.44 3.79
N ASN A 104 -18.77 9.51 4.44
CA ASN A 104 -20.23 9.57 4.54
C ASN A 104 -20.75 10.82 5.28
N HIS A 105 -19.93 11.42 6.15
CA HIS A 105 -20.29 12.67 6.82
C HIS A 105 -20.31 13.87 5.86
N TYR A 106 -19.33 13.96 4.95
CA TYR A 106 -19.22 15.07 4.00
C TYR A 106 -19.93 14.81 2.67
N TYR A 107 -20.02 13.54 2.26
CA TYR A 107 -20.66 13.10 1.02
C TYR A 107 -21.70 12.00 1.28
N PRO A 108 -22.90 12.36 1.78
CA PRO A 108 -24.01 11.43 1.98
C PRO A 108 -24.47 10.66 0.73
N SER A 109 -24.14 11.12 -0.48
CA SER A 109 -24.53 10.46 -1.74
C SER A 109 -23.44 10.54 -2.79
N SER A 110 -23.43 9.59 -3.72
CA SER A 110 -22.50 9.58 -4.86
C SER A 110 -22.63 10.81 -5.75
N ALA A 111 -23.83 11.40 -5.85
CA ALA A 111 -24.06 12.62 -6.63
C ALA A 111 -23.21 13.80 -6.12
N GLN A 112 -23.04 13.92 -4.79
CA GLN A 112 -22.21 14.97 -4.21
C GLN A 112 -20.73 14.75 -4.49
N VAL A 113 -20.27 13.49 -4.47
CA VAL A 113 -18.88 13.16 -4.86
C VAL A 113 -18.64 13.52 -6.33
N CYS A 114 -19.60 13.27 -7.22
CA CYS A 114 -19.46 13.60 -8.64
C CYS A 114 -19.50 15.11 -8.93
N SER A 115 -20.00 15.93 -8.01
CA SER A 115 -20.19 17.37 -8.21
C SER A 115 -19.20 18.25 -7.44
N ASP A 116 -18.28 17.66 -6.68
CA ASP A 116 -17.17 18.36 -6.02
C ASP A 116 -16.05 18.65 -7.04
#